data_AF-A0A2W7ARI7-F1
#
_entry.id   AF-A0A2W7ARI7-F1
#
_cell.length_a   1.000
_cell.length_b   1.000
_cell.length_c   1.000
_cell.angle_alpha   90.00
_cell.angle_beta   90.00
_cell.angle_gamma   90.00
#
_symmetry.space_group_name_H-M   'P 1'
#
loop_
_entity.id
_entity.type
_entity.pdbx_description
1 polymer ?
#
loop_
_entity_poly.entity_id
_entity_poly.type
_entity_poly.pdbx_seq_one_letter_code
_entity_poly.pdbx_strand_id
1 'polypeptide(L)'
;MGAGGVAGVLLVVTGLSFMAQQTALGMAMPTKTHVASLKNDDGKIAEANQAIPAILAQKGSVKAYFDQGLAFLQQKDWKKAEAAFRKVINWNPKLAVAHYNLGVALKDQGKTAEAITAYRKAISLNPTNAYDYYNLGVALDKQGKMSQAIAAFQKAISLNPNFADAHYNLGIGLKKQSKMDEAIAAFQKAISLNPNDADAYINLGFSLDNQRKTTEAITALQKAISLNPNSVSAYTNLGIALGRQGNLEGSIAALQKAISLDPNDANVYRNLGISLDQQGTTAEAIAALQKARDLYRSQGNTQEADEITQLLEKLGKRQASAMQVSLLQ
;
A
#
# COMPACT_ATOMS: atom_id res chain seq x y z
N MET A 1 -60.77 20.58 31.56
CA MET A 1 -60.36 19.20 31.92
C MET A 1 -59.95 18.52 30.63
N GLY A 2 -58.65 18.51 30.30
CA GLY A 2 -57.81 17.30 30.34
C GLY A 2 -57.39 16.95 28.90
N ALA A 3 -56.14 17.24 28.51
CA ALA A 3 -55.10 16.26 28.12
C ALA A 3 -55.50 15.40 26.90
N GLY A 4 -54.83 15.42 25.75
CA GLY A 4 -53.40 15.27 25.46
C GLY A 4 -53.35 14.44 24.15
N GLY A 5 -52.58 14.79 23.14
CA GLY A 5 -51.30 14.14 22.94
C GLY A 5 -51.07 13.93 21.44
N VAL A 6 -49.97 14.52 20.96
CA VAL A 6 -49.47 14.43 19.59
C VAL A 6 -48.59 13.18 19.52
N ALA A 7 -48.81 12.28 18.55
CA ALA A 7 -47.86 11.21 18.25
C ALA A 7 -47.88 10.91 16.75
N GLY A 8 -46.94 11.54 16.03
CA GLY A 8 -46.59 11.17 14.67
C GLY A 8 -45.83 9.84 14.68
N VAL A 9 -46.35 8.87 13.93
CA VAL A 9 -45.69 7.61 13.62
C VAL A 9 -44.71 7.87 12.48
N LEU A 10 -43.41 7.99 12.78
CA LEU A 10 -42.34 7.92 11.79
C LEU A 10 -41.68 6.55 11.92
N LEU A 11 -42.18 5.58 11.15
CA LEU A 11 -41.58 4.25 11.02
C LEU A 11 -40.35 4.37 10.11
N VAL A 12 -39.19 4.14 10.71
CA VAL A 12 -37.87 4.11 10.05
C VAL A 12 -37.82 2.91 9.10
N VAL A 13 -37.78 3.19 7.80
CA VAL A 13 -37.57 2.21 6.73
C VAL A 13 -36.08 1.87 6.63
N THR A 14 -35.78 0.63 7.02
CA THR A 14 -34.71 -0.28 6.55
C THR A 14 -33.46 0.30 5.89
N GLY A 15 -32.36 0.34 6.63
CA GLY A 15 -30.99 0.44 6.10
C GLY A 15 -30.49 -0.90 5.55
N LEU A 16 -30.84 -1.23 4.31
CA LEU A 16 -30.28 -2.32 3.52
C LEU A 16 -30.41 -1.97 2.02
N SER A 17 -29.80 -0.87 1.57
CA SER A 17 -29.61 -0.55 0.14
C SER A 17 -28.64 0.63 -0.01
N PHE A 18 -27.34 0.41 0.20
CA PHE A 18 -26.32 1.34 -0.31
C PHE A 18 -24.97 0.66 -0.55
N MET A 19 -24.97 -0.58 -1.05
CA MET A 19 -23.75 -1.29 -1.49
C MET A 19 -23.59 -1.34 -3.01
N ALA A 20 -24.44 -0.66 -3.78
CA ALA A 20 -24.40 -0.68 -5.24
C ALA A 20 -24.33 0.73 -5.83
N GLN A 21 -23.29 1.49 -5.50
CA GLN A 21 -22.78 2.58 -6.33
C GLN A 21 -21.54 3.19 -5.68
N GLN A 22 -20.35 2.71 -6.07
CA GLN A 22 -19.17 3.56 -6.25
C GLN A 22 -18.04 2.73 -6.90
N THR A 23 -18.13 2.59 -8.22
CA THR A 23 -16.97 2.43 -9.10
C THR A 23 -16.91 3.69 -9.95
N ALA A 24 -16.00 4.62 -9.62
CA ALA A 24 -15.42 5.63 -10.52
C ALA A 24 -14.59 6.64 -9.71
N LEU A 25 -13.28 6.43 -9.62
CA LEU A 25 -12.17 7.40 -9.73
C LEU A 25 -10.92 6.76 -9.11
N GLY A 26 -9.83 6.71 -9.87
CA GLY A 26 -8.53 6.17 -9.47
C GLY A 26 -7.87 7.03 -8.38
N MET A 27 -8.26 6.79 -7.13
CA MET A 27 -7.54 7.24 -5.94
C MET A 27 -7.02 6.02 -5.20
N ALA A 28 -5.80 6.13 -4.67
CA ALA A 28 -5.11 5.12 -3.87
C ALA A 28 -6.09 4.29 -3.04
N MET A 29 -5.98 2.95 -3.12
CA MET A 29 -6.81 2.05 -2.34
C MET A 29 -6.83 2.53 -0.88
N PRO A 30 -8.01 2.76 -0.28
CA PRO A 30 -8.05 3.02 1.15
C PRO A 30 -7.48 1.77 1.81
N THR A 31 -6.39 1.92 2.58
CA THR A 31 -6.03 0.89 3.57
C THR A 31 -7.31 0.58 4.30
N LYS A 32 -7.84 -0.64 4.14
CA LYS A 32 -9.07 -1.07 4.81
C LYS A 32 -8.78 -0.96 6.29
N THR A 33 -9.21 0.14 6.91
CA THR A 33 -9.11 0.30 8.35
C THR A 33 -10.03 -0.76 8.94
N HIS A 34 -9.44 -1.90 9.33
CA HIS A 34 -10.18 -3.00 9.91
C HIS A 34 -10.66 -2.55 11.28
N VAL A 35 -11.89 -2.02 11.33
CA VAL A 35 -12.57 -1.68 12.57
C VAL A 35 -12.88 -3.00 13.26
N ALA A 36 -12.19 -3.30 14.36
CA ALA A 36 -12.45 -4.50 15.13
C ALA A 36 -13.84 -4.35 15.76
N SER A 37 -14.84 -4.91 15.09
CA SER A 37 -16.17 -5.12 15.63
C SER A 37 -16.17 -6.43 16.42
N LEU A 38 -17.02 -6.53 17.45
CA LEU A 38 -17.18 -7.73 18.27
C LEU A 38 -17.86 -8.87 17.49
N LYS A 39 -17.28 -9.36 16.39
CA LYS A 39 -17.85 -10.46 15.61
C LYS A 39 -16.79 -11.47 15.24
N ASN A 40 -17.14 -12.74 15.39
CA ASN A 40 -16.39 -13.90 14.91
C ASN A 40 -16.81 -14.27 13.49
N ASP A 41 -16.08 -15.22 12.91
CA ASP A 41 -16.20 -15.67 11.51
C ASP A 41 -17.58 -16.26 11.12
N ASP A 42 -18.45 -16.58 12.08
CA ASP A 42 -19.86 -16.98 11.85
C ASP A 42 -20.87 -15.82 11.99
N GLY A 43 -20.40 -14.57 12.11
CA GLY A 43 -21.25 -13.40 12.38
C GLY A 43 -21.86 -13.37 13.79
N LYS A 44 -21.53 -14.35 14.65
CA LYS A 44 -21.91 -14.39 16.07
C LYS A 44 -20.84 -13.73 16.95
N ILE A 45 -21.29 -12.99 17.96
CA ILE A 45 -20.44 -12.42 19.01
C ILE A 45 -20.04 -13.55 19.97
N ALA A 46 -18.83 -14.10 19.87
CA ALA A 46 -18.38 -15.16 20.78
C ALA A 46 -16.88 -15.02 21.06
N GLU A 47 -16.41 -14.32 22.08
CA GLU A 47 -15.84 -15.01 23.26
C GLU A 47 -15.31 -13.97 24.26
N ALA A 48 -15.83 -12.74 24.22
CA ALA A 48 -15.64 -11.79 25.33
C ALA A 48 -16.68 -11.99 26.45
N ASN A 49 -17.46 -13.07 26.40
CA ASN A 49 -18.64 -13.32 27.24
C ASN A 49 -18.34 -14.22 28.43
N GLN A 50 -17.57 -13.73 29.40
CA GLN A 50 -17.77 -14.14 30.80
C GLN A 50 -17.79 -12.95 31.79
N ALA A 51 -17.46 -11.72 31.36
CA ALA A 51 -17.49 -10.55 32.25
C ALA A 51 -18.45 -9.42 31.79
N ILE A 52 -19.09 -9.55 30.63
CA ILE A 52 -19.89 -8.47 30.02
C ILE A 52 -21.22 -8.17 30.76
N PRO A 53 -21.99 -9.14 31.31
CA PRO A 53 -23.29 -8.83 31.89
C PRO A 53 -23.25 -7.84 33.06
N ALA A 54 -22.18 -7.87 33.87
CA ALA A 54 -22.05 -6.99 35.04
C ALA A 54 -21.69 -5.53 34.69
N ILE A 55 -21.11 -5.29 33.50
CA ILE A 55 -20.68 -3.95 33.05
C ILE A 55 -21.85 -3.16 32.42
N LEU A 56 -22.93 -3.85 32.01
CA LEU A 56 -24.03 -3.28 31.23
C LEU A 56 -25.08 -2.51 32.04
N ALA A 57 -24.98 -2.48 33.37
CA ALA A 57 -26.05 -2.01 34.25
C ALA A 57 -25.95 -0.54 34.72
N GLN A 58 -24.96 0.26 34.29
CA GLN A 58 -24.90 1.68 34.65
C GLN A 58 -25.09 2.62 33.45
N LYS A 59 -26.01 3.58 33.64
CA LYS A 59 -26.51 4.65 32.74
C LYS A 59 -25.56 5.08 31.61
N GLY A 60 -26.05 5.05 30.36
CA GLY A 60 -25.33 5.60 29.18
C GLY A 60 -24.06 4.83 28.86
N SER A 61 -24.21 3.51 28.72
CA SER A 61 -23.19 2.47 28.92
C SER A 61 -21.88 2.67 28.16
N VAL A 62 -20.78 2.17 28.73
CA VAL A 62 -19.47 1.98 28.07
C VAL A 62 -19.63 1.43 26.64
N LYS A 63 -20.61 0.54 26.44
CA LYS A 63 -21.02 0.01 25.14
C LYS A 63 -21.52 1.08 24.16
N ALA A 64 -22.38 2.01 24.60
CA ALA A 64 -22.87 3.08 23.75
C ALA A 64 -21.74 4.00 23.25
N TYR A 65 -20.79 4.36 24.10
CA TYR A 65 -19.62 5.14 23.68
C TYR A 65 -18.68 4.35 22.78
N PHE A 66 -18.53 3.04 23.03
CA PHE A 66 -17.76 2.18 22.13
C PHE A 66 -18.41 2.11 20.74
N ASP A 67 -19.72 1.86 20.67
CA ASP A 67 -20.49 1.80 19.43
C ASP A 67 -20.46 3.15 18.68
N GLN A 68 -20.55 4.28 19.40
CA GLN A 68 -20.34 5.62 18.84
C GLN A 68 -18.93 5.79 18.25
N GLY A 69 -17.90 5.35 18.98
CA GLY A 69 -16.52 5.38 18.50
C GLY A 69 -16.36 4.61 17.18
N LEU A 70 -16.94 3.42 17.09
CA LEU A 70 -16.94 2.62 15.85
C LEU A 70 -17.70 3.33 14.72
N ALA A 71 -18.86 3.93 15.01
CA ALA A 71 -19.62 4.69 14.02
C ALA A 71 -18.83 5.91 13.50
N PHE A 72 -18.11 6.61 14.38
CA PHE A 72 -17.24 7.71 13.98
C PHE A 72 -16.05 7.24 13.14
N LEU A 73 -15.47 6.06 13.41
CA LEU A 73 -14.46 5.47 12.52
C LEU A 73 -15.01 5.20 11.12
N GLN A 74 -16.23 4.65 11.01
CA GLN A 74 -16.87 4.41 9.72
C GLN A 74 -17.14 5.72 8.97
N GLN A 75 -17.53 6.77 9.69
CA GLN A 75 -17.76 8.11 9.15
C GLN A 75 -16.46 8.89 8.88
N LYS A 76 -15.30 8.32 9.21
CA LYS A 76 -13.99 8.98 9.14
C LYS A 76 -13.87 10.23 10.02
N ASP A 77 -14.72 10.35 11.05
CA ASP A 77 -14.63 11.40 12.08
C ASP A 77 -13.66 10.94 13.18
N TRP A 78 -12.38 10.93 12.83
CA TRP A 78 -11.33 10.37 13.67
C TRP A 78 -11.20 11.05 15.03
N LYS A 79 -11.46 12.37 15.08
CA LYS A 79 -11.40 13.15 16.33
C LYS A 79 -12.51 12.73 17.29
N LYS A 80 -13.75 12.56 16.81
CA LYS A 80 -14.83 12.07 17.66
C LYS A 80 -14.65 10.59 18.04
N ALA A 81 -14.12 9.77 17.13
CA ALA A 81 -13.76 8.38 17.44
C ALA A 81 -12.73 8.31 18.58
N GLU A 82 -11.65 9.10 18.50
CA GLU A 82 -10.65 9.21 19.56
C GLU A 82 -11.28 9.59 20.90
N ALA A 83 -12.10 10.66 20.92
CA ALA A 83 -12.75 11.12 22.14
C ALA A 83 -13.67 10.05 22.76
N ALA A 84 -14.41 9.32 21.93
CA ALA A 84 -15.27 8.23 22.37
C ALA A 84 -14.48 7.06 22.96
N PHE A 85 -13.40 6.60 22.31
CA PHE A 85 -12.58 5.51 22.84
C PHE A 85 -11.80 5.90 24.09
N ARG A 86 -11.34 7.16 24.21
CA ARG A 86 -10.72 7.64 25.46
C ARG A 86 -11.71 7.62 26.63
N LYS A 87 -12.99 7.96 26.42
CA LYS A 87 -14.03 7.79 27.44
C LYS A 87 -14.22 6.33 27.84
N VAL A 88 -14.30 5.42 26.86
CA VAL A 88 -14.38 3.97 27.09
C VAL A 88 -13.19 3.48 27.94
N ILE A 89 -11.96 3.90 27.59
CA ILE A 89 -10.74 3.53 28.30
C ILE A 89 -10.72 4.09 29.72
N ASN A 90 -11.23 5.31 29.95
CA ASN A 90 -11.31 5.88 31.30
C ASN A 90 -12.18 5.03 32.24
N TRP A 91 -13.28 4.47 31.72
CA TRP A 91 -14.12 3.55 32.50
C TRP A 91 -13.56 2.14 32.60
N ASN A 92 -12.97 1.62 31.52
CA ASN A 92 -12.36 0.30 31.50
C ASN A 92 -10.98 0.33 30.85
N PRO A 93 -9.91 0.62 31.63
CA PRO A 93 -8.55 0.73 31.11
C PRO A 93 -7.99 -0.60 30.58
N LYS A 94 -8.60 -1.74 30.93
CA LYS A 94 -8.18 -3.08 30.52
C LYS A 94 -8.85 -3.58 29.25
N LEU A 95 -9.74 -2.80 28.64
CA LEU A 95 -10.41 -3.18 27.41
C LEU A 95 -9.47 -3.03 26.20
N ALA A 96 -8.78 -4.12 25.83
CA ALA A 96 -7.80 -4.14 24.75
C ALA A 96 -8.33 -3.56 23.42
N VAL A 97 -9.54 -3.95 23.03
CA VAL A 97 -10.18 -3.51 21.77
C VAL A 97 -10.44 -2.00 21.72
N ALA A 98 -10.63 -1.33 22.86
CA ALA A 98 -10.75 0.12 22.91
C ALA A 98 -9.41 0.82 22.66
N HIS A 99 -8.31 0.27 23.18
CA HIS A 99 -6.96 0.76 22.88
C HIS A 99 -6.60 0.53 21.41
N TYR A 100 -6.97 -0.61 20.82
CA TYR A 100 -6.79 -0.86 19.40
C TYR A 100 -7.51 0.19 18.54
N ASN A 101 -8.82 0.39 18.76
CA ASN A 101 -9.60 1.33 17.97
C ASN A 101 -9.22 2.80 18.23
N LEU A 102 -8.71 3.12 19.42
CA LEU A 102 -8.04 4.40 19.67
C LEU A 102 -6.78 4.55 18.79
N GLY A 103 -5.94 3.52 18.74
CA GLY A 103 -4.75 3.50 17.88
C GLY A 103 -5.08 3.71 16.41
N VAL A 104 -6.17 3.08 15.94
CA VAL A 104 -6.72 3.28 14.60
C VAL A 104 -7.10 4.75 14.36
N ALA A 105 -7.90 5.35 15.24
CA ALA A 105 -8.31 6.75 15.11
C ALA A 105 -7.11 7.72 15.12
N LEU A 106 -6.08 7.43 15.93
CA LEU A 106 -4.86 8.23 16.00
C LEU A 106 -3.99 8.10 14.75
N LYS A 107 -3.86 6.88 14.21
CA LYS A 107 -3.12 6.61 12.97
C LYS A 107 -3.69 7.41 11.81
N ASP A 108 -5.02 7.40 11.66
CA ASP A 108 -5.72 8.08 10.56
C ASP A 108 -5.75 9.61 10.73
N GLN A 109 -5.49 10.12 11.93
CA GLN A 109 -5.17 11.54 12.19
C GLN A 109 -3.71 11.92 11.91
N GLY A 110 -2.84 10.96 11.58
CA GLY A 110 -1.40 11.20 11.46
C GLY A 110 -0.64 11.26 12.80
N LYS A 111 -1.31 11.01 13.94
CA LYS A 111 -0.71 10.94 15.28
C LYS A 111 -0.02 9.59 15.50
N THR A 112 0.95 9.27 14.65
CA THR A 112 1.54 7.92 14.56
C THR A 112 2.23 7.47 15.85
N ALA A 113 2.88 8.37 16.59
CA ALA A 113 3.53 8.02 17.86
C ALA A 113 2.52 7.60 18.94
N GLU A 114 1.40 8.32 19.05
CA GLU A 114 0.32 7.96 19.99
C GLU A 114 -0.36 6.66 19.56
N ALA A 115 -0.55 6.44 18.26
CA ALA A 115 -1.10 5.18 17.72
C ALA A 115 -0.26 3.97 18.13
N ILE A 116 1.08 4.06 18.03
CA ILE A 116 2.00 3.01 18.49
C ILE A 116 1.82 2.71 19.97
N THR A 117 1.70 3.75 20.81
CA THR A 117 1.46 3.58 22.26
C THR A 117 0.13 2.86 22.52
N ALA A 118 -0.94 3.24 21.82
CA ALA A 118 -2.24 2.61 21.95
C ALA A 118 -2.23 1.13 21.49
N TYR A 119 -1.60 0.82 20.35
CA TYR A 119 -1.46 -0.56 19.89
C TYR A 119 -0.62 -1.43 20.83
N ARG A 120 0.49 -0.92 21.35
CA ARG A 120 1.29 -1.62 22.37
C ARG A 120 0.48 -1.90 23.64
N LYS A 121 -0.38 -0.95 24.04
CA LYS A 121 -1.28 -1.16 25.18
C LYS A 121 -2.32 -2.25 24.89
N ALA A 122 -2.93 -2.25 23.70
CA ALA A 122 -3.82 -3.31 23.25
C ALA A 122 -3.14 -4.69 23.30
N ILE A 123 -1.94 -4.81 22.72
CA ILE A 123 -1.12 -6.04 22.71
C ILE A 123 -0.78 -6.50 24.13
N SER A 124 -0.42 -5.59 25.04
CA SER A 124 -0.11 -5.95 26.43
C SER A 124 -1.30 -6.52 27.19
N LEU A 125 -2.52 -6.14 26.80
CA LEU A 125 -3.78 -6.60 27.39
C LEU A 125 -4.30 -7.86 26.69
N ASN A 126 -4.05 -8.00 25.40
CA ASN A 126 -4.41 -9.16 24.58
C ASN A 126 -3.32 -9.46 23.52
N PRO A 127 -2.38 -10.39 23.80
CA PRO A 127 -1.25 -10.66 22.91
C PRO A 127 -1.57 -11.64 21.77
N THR A 128 -2.83 -12.04 21.58
CA THR A 128 -3.21 -13.04 20.57
C THR A 128 -3.89 -12.44 19.33
N ASN A 129 -4.15 -11.13 19.32
CA ASN A 129 -4.80 -10.47 18.19
C ASN A 129 -3.80 -10.08 17.09
N ALA A 130 -3.85 -10.77 15.95
CA ALA A 130 -2.99 -10.49 14.80
C ALA A 130 -3.10 -9.06 14.25
N TYR A 131 -4.30 -8.45 14.30
CA TYR A 131 -4.54 -7.10 13.78
C TYR A 131 -3.82 -6.02 14.59
N ASP A 132 -3.62 -6.22 15.89
CA ASP A 132 -2.92 -5.27 16.74
C ASP A 132 -1.44 -5.21 16.36
N TYR A 133 -0.82 -6.36 16.14
CA TYR A 133 0.56 -6.45 15.66
C TYR A 133 0.71 -5.93 14.23
N TYR A 134 -0.22 -6.25 13.33
CA TYR A 134 -0.20 -5.73 11.96
C TYR A 134 -0.25 -4.20 11.94
N ASN A 135 -1.21 -3.58 12.63
CA ASN A 135 -1.33 -2.13 12.65
C ASN A 135 -0.17 -1.44 13.40
N LEU A 136 0.39 -2.09 14.43
CA LEU A 136 1.63 -1.66 15.04
C LEU A 136 2.78 -1.65 14.00
N GLY A 137 2.91 -2.70 13.19
CA GLY A 137 3.90 -2.80 12.14
C GLY A 137 3.78 -1.68 11.11
N VAL A 138 2.57 -1.42 10.62
CA VAL A 138 2.29 -0.31 9.69
C VAL A 138 2.67 1.04 10.30
N ALA A 139 2.32 1.28 11.56
CA ALA A 139 2.66 2.54 12.24
C ALA A 139 4.18 2.70 12.46
N LEU A 140 4.89 1.59 12.72
CA LEU A 140 6.35 1.59 12.86
C LEU A 140 7.08 1.84 11.54
N ASP A 141 6.61 1.25 10.43
CA ASP A 141 7.16 1.53 9.09
C ASP A 141 7.01 3.01 8.73
N LYS A 142 5.85 3.60 9.04
CA LYS A 142 5.62 5.06 8.84
C LYS A 142 6.58 5.94 9.65
N GLN A 143 7.15 5.44 10.75
CA GLN A 143 8.21 6.12 11.52
C GLN A 143 9.63 5.77 11.07
N GLY A 144 9.80 5.00 9.99
CA GLY A 144 11.10 4.51 9.54
C GLY A 144 11.70 3.40 10.42
N LYS A 145 10.95 2.85 11.38
CA LYS A 145 11.42 1.81 12.31
C LYS A 145 11.26 0.42 11.69
N MET A 146 11.92 0.21 10.55
CA MET A 146 11.72 -0.95 9.69
C MET A 146 11.90 -2.31 10.40
N SER A 147 12.99 -2.49 11.16
CA SER A 147 13.24 -3.76 11.84
C SER A 147 12.16 -4.10 12.87
N GLN A 148 11.59 -3.09 13.55
CA GLN A 148 10.48 -3.30 14.48
C GLN A 148 9.17 -3.59 13.74
N ALA A 149 8.95 -2.97 12.58
CA ALA A 149 7.80 -3.25 11.74
C ALA A 149 7.79 -4.70 11.24
N ILE A 150 8.94 -5.19 10.75
CA ILE A 150 9.12 -6.59 10.31
C ILE A 150 8.79 -7.56 11.45
N ALA A 151 9.32 -7.34 12.65
CA ALA A 151 9.03 -8.19 13.80
C ALA A 151 7.52 -8.21 14.15
N ALA A 152 6.84 -7.07 14.03
CA ALA A 152 5.41 -6.98 14.25
C ALA A 152 4.61 -7.72 13.16
N PHE A 153 4.98 -7.60 11.89
CA PHE A 153 4.34 -8.35 10.80
C PHE A 153 4.55 -9.87 10.94
N GLN A 154 5.76 -10.31 11.28
CA GLN A 154 6.04 -11.72 11.57
C GLN A 154 5.18 -12.25 12.72
N LYS A 155 5.00 -11.45 13.79
CA LYS A 155 4.13 -11.82 14.89
C LYS A 155 2.65 -11.90 14.46
N ALA A 156 2.18 -10.95 13.65
CA ALA A 156 0.83 -11.01 13.07
C ALA A 156 0.62 -12.28 12.22
N ILE A 157 1.59 -12.64 11.39
CA ILE A 157 1.57 -13.87 10.56
C ILE A 157 1.58 -15.14 11.44
N SER A 158 2.36 -15.15 12.53
CA SER A 158 2.37 -16.30 13.45
C SER A 158 1.02 -16.55 14.13
N LEU A 159 0.24 -15.48 14.34
CA LEU A 159 -1.10 -15.53 14.94
C LEU A 159 -2.17 -15.82 13.89
N ASN A 160 -2.01 -15.29 12.67
CA ASN A 160 -2.88 -15.55 11.53
C ASN A 160 -2.04 -15.79 10.26
N PRO A 161 -1.72 -17.06 9.93
CA PRO A 161 -0.93 -17.39 8.75
C PRO A 161 -1.55 -16.98 7.40
N ASN A 162 -2.86 -16.75 7.38
CA ASN A 162 -3.63 -16.38 6.18
C ASN A 162 -3.82 -14.85 6.04
N PHE A 163 -3.09 -14.05 6.82
CA PHE A 163 -3.17 -12.59 6.74
C PHE A 163 -2.37 -12.05 5.55
N ALA A 164 -3.01 -11.96 4.38
CA ALA A 164 -2.40 -11.52 3.12
C ALA A 164 -1.64 -10.18 3.24
N ASP A 165 -2.27 -9.15 3.82
CA ASP A 165 -1.66 -7.83 3.96
C ASP A 165 -0.41 -7.84 4.85
N ALA A 166 -0.35 -8.72 5.85
CA ALA A 166 0.82 -8.87 6.70
C ALA A 166 2.00 -9.50 5.95
N HIS A 167 1.73 -10.51 5.10
CA HIS A 167 2.75 -11.08 4.20
C HIS A 167 3.24 -10.05 3.17
N TYR A 168 2.33 -9.27 2.58
CA TYR A 168 2.69 -8.21 1.64
C TYR A 168 3.62 -7.17 2.29
N ASN A 169 3.23 -6.63 3.46
CA ASN A 169 4.03 -5.62 4.15
C ASN A 169 5.35 -6.19 4.72
N LEU A 170 5.38 -7.46 5.12
CA LEU A 170 6.62 -8.16 5.43
C LEU A 170 7.56 -8.18 4.21
N GLY A 171 7.04 -8.53 3.03
CA GLY A 171 7.80 -8.52 1.78
C GLY A 171 8.37 -7.14 1.46
N ILE A 172 7.58 -6.07 1.63
CA ILE A 172 8.05 -4.69 1.46
C ILE A 172 9.21 -4.38 2.40
N GLY A 173 9.08 -4.75 3.68
CA GLY A 173 10.12 -4.50 4.67
C GLY A 173 11.42 -5.26 4.39
N LEU A 174 11.32 -6.54 4.01
CA LEU A 174 12.46 -7.38 3.64
C LEU A 174 13.16 -6.86 2.37
N LYS A 175 12.38 -6.42 1.36
CA LYS A 175 12.90 -5.77 0.15
C LYS A 175 13.71 -4.52 0.50
N LYS A 176 13.20 -3.65 1.39
CA LYS A 176 13.91 -2.45 1.86
C LYS A 176 15.21 -2.78 2.62
N GLN A 177 15.33 -3.98 3.19
CA GLN A 177 16.56 -4.51 3.81
C GLN A 177 17.42 -5.33 2.84
N SER A 178 17.12 -5.31 1.54
CA SER A 178 17.82 -6.09 0.50
C SER A 178 17.78 -7.61 0.70
N LYS A 179 16.85 -8.12 1.53
CA LYS A 179 16.62 -9.56 1.75
C LYS A 179 15.69 -10.13 0.68
N MET A 180 16.20 -10.21 -0.55
CA MET A 180 15.36 -10.39 -1.72
C MET A 180 14.67 -11.77 -1.79
N ASP A 181 15.33 -12.85 -1.38
CA ASP A 181 14.73 -14.20 -1.34
C ASP A 181 13.55 -14.26 -0.37
N GLU A 182 13.72 -13.73 0.85
CA GLU A 182 12.67 -13.69 1.85
C GLU A 182 11.50 -12.79 1.40
N ALA A 183 11.80 -11.68 0.72
CA ALA A 183 10.79 -10.78 0.17
C ALA A 183 9.95 -11.47 -0.93
N ILE A 184 10.59 -12.19 -1.84
CA ILE A 184 9.92 -12.98 -2.90
C ILE A 184 8.96 -14.00 -2.27
N ALA A 185 9.42 -14.76 -1.27
CA ALA A 185 8.58 -15.75 -0.59
C ALA A 185 7.36 -15.10 0.08
N ALA A 186 7.55 -13.94 0.73
CA ALA A 186 6.46 -13.20 1.36
C ALA A 186 5.44 -12.67 0.32
N PHE A 187 5.89 -12.12 -0.80
CA PHE A 187 4.99 -11.67 -1.87
C PHE A 187 4.24 -12.84 -2.52
N GLN A 188 4.90 -13.96 -2.78
CA GLN A 188 4.24 -15.17 -3.30
C GLN A 188 3.16 -15.67 -2.33
N LYS A 189 3.44 -15.65 -1.02
CA LYS A 189 2.44 -16.02 -0.02
C LYS A 189 1.26 -15.03 0.01
N ALA A 190 1.52 -13.73 -0.06
CA ALA A 190 0.47 -12.70 -0.16
C ALA A 190 -0.42 -12.92 -1.40
N ILE A 191 0.18 -13.18 -2.57
CA ILE A 191 -0.53 -13.47 -3.83
C ILE A 191 -1.36 -14.76 -3.73
N SER A 192 -0.83 -15.81 -3.09
CA SER A 192 -1.59 -17.06 -2.90
C SER A 192 -2.86 -16.85 -2.06
N LEU A 193 -2.83 -15.90 -1.14
CA LEU A 193 -3.95 -15.55 -0.26
C LEU A 193 -4.88 -14.51 -0.91
N ASN A 194 -4.34 -13.61 -1.74
CA ASN A 194 -5.09 -12.61 -2.49
C ASN A 194 -4.57 -12.51 -3.94
N PRO A 195 -5.10 -13.34 -4.86
CA PRO A 195 -4.65 -13.39 -6.26
C PRO A 195 -4.97 -12.14 -7.10
N ASN A 196 -5.71 -11.18 -6.55
CA ASN A 196 -6.11 -9.95 -7.24
C ASN A 196 -5.30 -8.72 -6.78
N ASP A 197 -4.27 -8.91 -5.96
CA ASP A 197 -3.39 -7.83 -5.52
C ASP A 197 -2.34 -7.49 -6.58
N ALA A 198 -2.65 -6.49 -7.41
CA ALA A 198 -1.74 -6.01 -8.45
C ALA A 198 -0.39 -5.52 -7.89
N ASP A 199 -0.39 -4.85 -6.73
CA ASP A 199 0.83 -4.30 -6.14
C ASP A 199 1.76 -5.40 -5.61
N ALA A 200 1.20 -6.51 -5.10
CA ALA A 200 1.99 -7.68 -4.75
C ALA A 200 2.69 -8.28 -5.97
N TYR A 201 2.02 -8.37 -7.12
CA TYR A 201 2.64 -8.81 -8.38
C TYR A 201 3.72 -7.86 -8.89
N ILE A 202 3.53 -6.54 -8.78
CA ILE A 202 4.55 -5.54 -9.17
C ILE A 202 5.81 -5.74 -8.32
N ASN A 203 5.64 -5.87 -7.00
CA ASN A 203 6.77 -6.04 -6.08
C ASN A 203 7.47 -7.40 -6.24
N LEU A 204 6.72 -8.46 -6.52
CA LEU A 204 7.27 -9.76 -6.88
C LEU A 204 8.12 -9.65 -8.15
N GLY A 205 7.56 -9.05 -9.22
CA GLY A 205 8.25 -8.86 -10.49
C GLY A 205 9.55 -8.07 -10.35
N PHE A 206 9.52 -6.96 -9.63
CA PHE A 206 10.72 -6.18 -9.31
C PHE A 206 11.78 -7.00 -8.55
N SER A 207 11.35 -7.79 -7.56
CA SER A 207 12.27 -8.57 -6.72
C SER A 207 12.91 -9.72 -7.50
N LEU A 208 12.14 -10.41 -8.35
CA LEU A 208 12.62 -11.46 -9.25
C LEU A 208 13.60 -10.91 -10.30
N ASP A 209 13.29 -9.76 -10.89
CA ASP A 209 14.14 -9.13 -11.89
C ASP A 209 15.50 -8.76 -11.30
N ASN A 210 15.55 -8.23 -10.08
CA ASN A 210 16.81 -7.96 -9.37
C ASN A 210 17.66 -9.22 -9.12
N GLN A 211 17.03 -10.39 -9.01
CA GLN A 211 17.72 -11.69 -8.92
C GLN A 211 18.05 -12.30 -10.28
N ARG A 212 17.89 -11.56 -11.39
CA ARG A 212 18.04 -12.04 -12.77
C ARG A 212 17.08 -13.17 -13.15
N LYS A 213 16.00 -13.37 -12.41
CA LYS A 213 14.88 -14.27 -12.76
C LYS A 213 13.91 -13.55 -13.72
N THR A 214 14.46 -13.04 -14.83
CA THR A 214 13.79 -12.07 -15.72
C THR A 214 12.49 -12.63 -16.32
N THR A 215 12.47 -13.90 -16.71
CA THR A 215 11.26 -14.54 -17.29
C THR A 215 10.12 -14.60 -16.28
N GLU A 216 10.40 -14.98 -15.03
CA GLU A 216 9.40 -15.01 -13.96
C GLU A 216 8.92 -13.60 -13.61
N ALA A 217 9.82 -12.62 -13.63
CA ALA A 217 9.49 -11.21 -13.42
C ALA A 217 8.49 -10.69 -14.46
N ILE A 218 8.74 -10.96 -15.74
CA ILE A 218 7.85 -10.59 -16.85
C ILE A 218 6.45 -11.17 -16.64
N THR A 219 6.35 -12.46 -16.30
CA THR A 219 5.07 -13.11 -16.03
C THR A 219 4.30 -12.43 -14.88
N ALA A 220 4.99 -12.13 -13.77
CA ALA A 220 4.37 -11.42 -12.64
C ALA A 220 3.89 -10.02 -13.04
N LEU A 221 4.68 -9.28 -13.81
CA LEU A 221 4.36 -7.92 -14.24
C LEU A 221 3.21 -7.87 -15.25
N GLN A 222 3.14 -8.84 -16.17
CA GLN A 222 2.00 -9.01 -17.06
C GLN A 222 0.71 -9.30 -16.26
N LYS A 223 0.80 -10.13 -15.21
CA LYS A 223 -0.34 -10.36 -14.31
C LYS A 223 -0.75 -9.09 -13.58
N ALA A 224 0.19 -8.29 -13.08
CA ALA A 224 -0.10 -6.98 -12.49
C ALA A 224 -0.83 -6.04 -13.44
N ILE A 225 -0.39 -5.95 -14.70
CA ILE A 225 -1.04 -5.13 -15.75
C ILE A 225 -2.45 -5.62 -16.05
N SER A 226 -2.66 -6.94 -16.09
CA SER A 226 -4.01 -7.50 -16.32
C SER A 226 -4.99 -7.14 -15.20
N LEU A 227 -4.50 -6.97 -13.97
CA LEU A 227 -5.29 -6.58 -12.80
C LEU A 227 -5.46 -5.05 -12.71
N ASN A 228 -4.44 -4.28 -13.09
CA ASN A 228 -4.46 -2.83 -13.13
C ASN A 228 -3.79 -2.29 -14.42
N PRO A 229 -4.57 -2.08 -15.49
CA PRO A 229 -4.06 -1.60 -16.78
C PRO A 229 -3.54 -0.15 -16.78
N ASN A 230 -3.68 0.59 -15.67
CA ASN A 230 -3.23 1.98 -15.55
C ASN A 230 -2.01 2.11 -14.62
N SER A 231 -1.32 1.02 -14.29
CA SER A 231 -0.14 1.05 -13.41
C SER A 231 1.13 1.44 -14.17
N VAL A 232 1.58 2.69 -14.00
CA VAL A 232 2.86 3.20 -14.53
C VAL A 232 4.03 2.33 -14.08
N SER A 233 4.08 1.96 -12.79
CA SER A 233 5.17 1.14 -12.24
C SER A 233 5.20 -0.28 -12.83
N ALA A 234 4.05 -0.88 -13.11
CA ALA A 234 4.00 -2.21 -13.72
C ALA A 234 4.56 -2.20 -15.15
N TYR A 235 4.16 -1.22 -15.97
CA TYR A 235 4.70 -1.04 -17.32
C TYR A 235 6.19 -0.68 -17.33
N THR A 236 6.62 0.17 -16.39
CA THR A 236 8.03 0.57 -16.27
C THR A 236 8.91 -0.63 -15.94
N ASN A 237 8.54 -1.41 -14.92
CA ASN A 237 9.27 -2.62 -14.54
C ASN A 237 9.22 -3.69 -15.64
N LEU A 238 8.10 -3.81 -16.36
CA LEU A 238 7.98 -4.74 -17.50
C LEU A 238 8.95 -4.33 -18.61
N GLY A 239 9.01 -3.03 -18.92
CA GLY A 239 9.93 -2.47 -19.91
C GLY A 239 11.39 -2.76 -19.57
N ILE A 240 11.79 -2.56 -18.32
CA ILE A 240 13.14 -2.85 -17.83
C ILE A 240 13.46 -4.35 -17.96
N ALA A 241 12.54 -5.23 -17.54
CA ALA A 241 12.74 -6.68 -17.60
C ALA A 241 12.83 -7.18 -19.05
N LEU A 242 11.95 -6.70 -19.95
CA LEU A 242 11.99 -7.04 -21.37
C LEU A 242 13.28 -6.58 -22.05
N GLY A 243 13.75 -5.37 -21.74
CA GLY A 243 15.02 -4.85 -22.27
C GLY A 243 16.20 -5.73 -21.86
N ARG A 244 16.22 -6.19 -20.61
CA ARG A 244 17.24 -7.13 -20.13
C ARG A 244 17.16 -8.51 -20.77
N GLN A 245 15.95 -8.95 -21.14
CA GLN A 245 15.75 -10.18 -21.91
C GLN A 245 16.22 -10.03 -23.37
N GLY A 246 16.53 -8.81 -23.82
CA GLY A 246 16.85 -8.51 -25.22
C GLY A 246 15.62 -8.25 -26.09
N ASN A 247 14.41 -8.29 -25.53
CA ASN A 247 13.18 -7.91 -26.23
C ASN A 247 13.02 -6.38 -26.20
N LEU A 248 13.83 -5.70 -27.01
CA LEU A 248 13.89 -4.24 -27.06
C LEU A 248 12.59 -3.61 -27.58
N GLU A 249 11.93 -4.23 -28.56
CA GLU A 249 10.64 -3.78 -29.08
C GLU A 249 9.56 -3.78 -27.97
N GLY A 250 9.44 -4.90 -27.25
CA GLY A 250 8.53 -5.00 -26.12
C GLY A 250 8.88 -4.04 -24.97
N SER A 251 10.18 -3.82 -24.74
CA SER A 251 10.66 -2.84 -23.75
C SER A 251 10.18 -1.42 -24.07
N ILE A 252 10.43 -0.98 -25.31
CA ILE A 252 10.05 0.35 -25.80
C ILE A 252 8.54 0.53 -25.74
N ALA A 253 7.77 -0.46 -26.21
CA ALA A 253 6.30 -0.40 -26.19
C ALA A 253 5.75 -0.27 -24.76
N ALA A 254 6.29 -1.03 -23.80
CA ALA A 254 5.88 -0.94 -22.40
C ALA A 254 6.22 0.43 -21.79
N LEU A 255 7.41 0.97 -22.08
CA LEU A 255 7.86 2.27 -21.56
C LEU A 255 7.07 3.44 -22.18
N GLN A 256 6.75 3.37 -23.48
CA GLN A 256 5.85 4.32 -24.12
C GLN A 256 4.44 4.28 -23.50
N LYS A 257 3.94 3.09 -23.15
CA LYS A 257 2.67 2.97 -22.44
C LYS A 257 2.74 3.60 -21.04
N ALA A 258 3.84 3.41 -20.29
CA ALA A 258 4.06 4.08 -19.02
C ALA A 258 4.09 5.62 -19.17
N ILE A 259 4.77 6.16 -20.18
CA ILE A 259 4.78 7.61 -20.49
C ILE A 259 3.39 8.14 -20.83
N SER A 260 2.58 7.35 -21.56
CA SER A 260 1.20 7.77 -21.87
C SER A 260 0.30 7.89 -20.64
N LEU A 261 0.63 7.17 -19.56
CA LEU A 261 -0.07 7.21 -18.28
C LEU A 261 0.47 8.31 -17.37
N ASP A 262 1.80 8.54 -17.37
CA ASP A 262 2.44 9.65 -16.67
C ASP A 262 3.57 10.27 -17.52
N PRO A 263 3.30 11.39 -18.22
CA PRO A 263 4.28 12.09 -19.05
C PRO A 263 5.37 12.84 -18.27
N ASN A 264 5.32 12.86 -16.93
CA ASN A 264 6.29 13.59 -16.09
C ASN A 264 7.25 12.67 -15.34
N ASP A 265 7.19 11.35 -15.54
CA ASP A 265 8.11 10.41 -14.90
C ASP A 265 9.47 10.35 -15.64
N ALA A 266 10.46 11.04 -15.06
CA ALA A 266 11.82 11.10 -15.58
C ALA A 266 12.49 9.71 -15.70
N ASN A 267 12.15 8.78 -14.79
CA ASN A 267 12.73 7.44 -14.80
C ASN A 267 12.29 6.65 -16.03
N VAL A 268 11.05 6.83 -16.46
CA VAL A 268 10.52 6.12 -17.64
C VAL A 268 11.22 6.60 -18.90
N TYR A 269 11.42 7.92 -19.07
CA TYR A 269 12.18 8.47 -20.18
C TYR A 269 13.65 8.01 -20.18
N ARG A 270 14.27 7.93 -18.99
CA ARG A 270 15.63 7.39 -18.85
C ARG A 270 15.70 5.95 -19.36
N ASN A 271 14.78 5.10 -18.91
CA ASN A 271 14.76 3.70 -19.33
C ASN A 271 14.42 3.55 -20.81
N LEU A 272 13.53 4.38 -21.35
CA LEU A 272 13.21 4.40 -22.78
C LEU A 272 14.45 4.74 -23.61
N GLY A 273 15.20 5.77 -23.20
CA GLY A 273 16.45 6.15 -23.86
C GLY A 273 17.49 5.04 -23.87
N ILE A 274 17.62 4.30 -22.76
CA ILE A 274 18.51 3.14 -22.68
C ILE A 274 18.07 2.02 -23.64
N SER A 275 16.77 1.70 -23.69
CA SER A 275 16.25 0.66 -24.59
C SER A 275 16.39 1.05 -26.07
N LEU A 276 16.18 2.33 -26.42
CA LEU A 276 16.38 2.86 -27.78
C LEU A 276 17.86 2.83 -28.19
N ASP A 277 18.77 3.20 -27.28
CA ASP A 277 20.21 3.10 -27.54
C ASP A 277 20.64 1.65 -27.82
N GLN A 278 20.14 0.71 -27.02
CA GLN A 278 20.38 -0.72 -27.25
C GLN A 278 19.81 -1.22 -28.58
N GLN A 279 18.71 -0.63 -29.06
CA GLN A 279 18.11 -0.95 -30.35
C GLN A 279 18.90 -0.33 -31.53
N GLY A 280 19.76 0.65 -31.27
CA GLY A 280 20.53 1.38 -32.28
C GLY A 280 19.85 2.66 -32.78
N THR A 281 18.67 3.01 -32.26
CA THR A 281 17.92 4.24 -32.61
C THR A 281 18.46 5.44 -31.83
N THR A 282 19.70 5.83 -32.18
CA THR A 282 20.52 6.78 -31.40
C THR A 282 19.86 8.17 -31.28
N ALA A 283 19.19 8.64 -32.32
CA ALA A 283 18.55 9.97 -32.29
C ALA A 283 17.37 10.02 -31.31
N GLU A 284 16.52 9.00 -31.34
CA GLU A 284 15.39 8.82 -30.45
C GLU A 284 15.85 8.60 -29.00
N ALA A 285 16.93 7.83 -28.81
CA ALA A 285 17.56 7.64 -27.51
C ALA A 285 18.02 8.98 -26.91
N ILE A 286 18.70 9.82 -27.70
CA ILE A 286 19.14 11.16 -27.28
C ILE A 286 17.93 12.02 -26.88
N ALA A 287 16.87 12.04 -27.69
CA ALA A 287 15.67 12.81 -27.39
C ALA A 287 15.00 12.38 -26.08
N ALA A 288 14.85 11.06 -25.86
CA ALA A 288 14.28 10.51 -24.63
C ALA A 288 15.15 10.86 -23.40
N LEU A 289 16.47 10.76 -23.51
CA LEU A 289 17.40 11.09 -22.42
C LEU A 289 17.43 12.60 -22.14
N GLN A 290 17.36 13.46 -23.15
CA GLN A 290 17.23 14.91 -22.95
C GLN A 290 15.96 15.23 -22.15
N LYS A 291 14.83 14.62 -22.52
CA LYS A 291 13.58 14.77 -21.77
C LYS A 291 13.70 14.28 -20.32
N ALA A 292 14.35 13.13 -20.10
CA ALA A 292 14.62 12.61 -18.75
C ALA A 292 15.43 13.60 -17.91
N ARG A 293 16.54 14.11 -18.45
CA ARG A 293 17.40 15.10 -17.78
C ARG A 293 16.64 16.36 -17.40
N ASP A 294 15.84 16.89 -18.33
CA ASP A 294 15.12 18.15 -18.11
C ASP A 294 14.03 17.97 -17.04
N LEU A 295 13.38 16.81 -16.98
CA LEU A 295 12.47 16.44 -15.90
C LEU A 295 13.19 16.26 -14.55
N TYR A 296 14.35 15.58 -14.51
CA TYR A 296 15.12 15.47 -13.28
C TYR A 296 15.53 16.84 -12.73
N ARG A 297 15.96 17.76 -13.60
CA ARG A 297 16.28 19.15 -13.20
C ARG A 297 15.08 19.89 -12.64
N SER A 298 13.92 19.80 -13.29
CA SER A 298 12.71 20.47 -12.81
C SER A 298 12.20 19.89 -11.49
N GLN A 299 12.52 18.62 -11.20
CA GLN A 299 12.20 17.93 -9.96
C GLN A 299 13.24 18.14 -8.85
N GLY A 300 14.35 18.83 -9.12
CA GLY A 300 15.44 19.04 -8.17
C GLY A 300 16.40 17.86 -8.00
N ASN A 301 16.28 16.83 -8.86
CA ASN A 301 17.12 15.63 -8.89
C ASN A 301 18.39 15.90 -9.70
N THR A 302 19.28 16.74 -9.16
CA THR A 302 20.46 17.24 -9.90
C THR A 302 21.46 16.14 -10.21
N GLN A 303 21.67 15.19 -9.30
CA GLN A 303 22.60 14.09 -9.51
C GLN A 303 22.18 13.22 -10.69
N GLU A 304 20.91 12.83 -10.75
CA GLU A 304 20.35 12.03 -11.84
C GLU A 304 20.43 12.80 -13.17
N ALA A 305 20.17 14.11 -13.17
CA ALA A 305 20.34 14.93 -14.35
C ALA A 305 21.80 14.96 -14.86
N ASP A 306 22.78 14.99 -13.96
CA ASP A 306 24.19 14.96 -14.30
C ASP A 306 24.61 13.60 -14.85
N GLU A 307 24.12 12.49 -14.28
CA GLU A 307 24.31 11.15 -14.82
C GLU A 307 23.78 11.03 -16.26
N ILE A 308 22.60 11.58 -16.53
CA ILE A 308 22.04 11.60 -17.90
C ILE A 308 22.87 12.49 -18.83
N THR A 309 23.42 13.59 -18.33
CA THR A 309 24.31 14.46 -19.11
C THR A 309 25.55 13.71 -19.56
N GLN A 310 26.19 12.95 -18.66
CA GLN A 310 27.34 12.11 -19.01
C GLN A 310 26.98 11.02 -20.02
N LEU A 311 25.79 10.42 -19.92
CA LEU A 311 25.31 9.43 -20.88
C LEU A 311 25.12 10.04 -22.28
N LEU A 312 24.53 11.24 -22.35
CA LEU A 312 24.35 11.99 -23.59
C LEU A 312 25.68 12.36 -24.24
N GLU A 313 26.69 12.75 -23.47
CA GLU A 313 28.04 13.03 -24.01
C GLU A 313 28.68 11.78 -24.64
N LYS A 314 28.57 10.62 -23.98
CA LYS A 314 29.08 9.34 -24.52
C LYS A 314 28.36 8.96 -25.81
N LEU A 315 27.04 9.13 -25.86
CA LEU A 315 26.22 8.93 -27.05
C LEU A 315 26.64 9.84 -28.20
N GLY A 316 26.82 11.14 -27.94
CA GLY A 316 27.25 12.11 -28.96
C GLY A 316 28.61 11.78 -29.55
N LYS A 317 29.58 11.37 -28.72
CA LYS A 317 30.91 10.93 -29.20
C LYS A 317 30.81 9.71 -30.11
N ARG A 318 30.04 8.70 -29.72
CA ARG A 318 29.81 7.48 -30.53
C ARG A 318 29.15 7.82 -31.87
N GLN A 319 28.17 8.72 -31.86
CA GLN A 319 27.48 9.15 -33.07
C GLN A 319 28.43 9.91 -34.03
N ALA A 320 29.28 10.79 -33.50
CA ALA A 320 30.28 11.52 -34.29
C ALA A 320 31.33 10.59 -34.91
N SER A 321 31.83 9.61 -34.14
CA SER A 321 32.76 8.60 -34.65
C SER A 321 32.14 7.76 -35.76
N ALA A 322 30.88 7.35 -35.63
CA ALA A 322 30.19 6.58 -36.66
C ALA A 322 30.02 7.37 -37.97
N MET A 323 29.70 8.67 -37.89
CA MET A 323 29.61 9.54 -39.07
C MET A 323 30.96 9.71 -39.77
N GLN A 324 32.05 9.87 -39.02
CA GLN A 324 33.39 9.98 -39.60
C GLN A 324 33.82 8.71 -40.36
N VAL A 325 33.49 7.53 -39.83
CA VAL A 325 33.76 6.26 -40.52
C VAL A 325 32.94 6.13 -41.81
N SER A 326 31.67 6.53 -41.78
CA SER A 326 30.78 6.49 -42.96
C SER A 326 31.18 7.46 -44.07
N LEU A 327 31.89 8.55 -43.75
CA LEU A 327 32.39 9.52 -44.75
C LEU A 327 33.69 9.07 -45.44
N LEU A 328 34.36 8.04 -44.90
CA LEU A 328 35.63 7.51 -45.39
C LEU A 328 35.48 6.21 -46.21
N GLN A 329 34.25 5.70 -46.38
CA GLN A 329 33.90 4.52 -47.18
C GLN A 329 33.15 4.94 -48.44
#